data_AF-A0A660W4S1-F1
#
_entry.id   AF-A0A660W4S1-F1
#
_cell.length_a   1.000
_cell.length_b   1.000
_cell.length_c   1.000
_cell.angle_alpha   90.00
_cell.angle_beta   90.00
_cell.angle_gamma   90.00
#
_symmetry.space_group_name_H-M   'P 1'
#
loop_
_entity.id
_entity.type
_entity.pdbx_description
1 polymer ?
#
loop_
_entity_poly.entity_id
_entity_poly.type
_entity_poly.pdbx_seq_one_letter_code
_entity_poly.pdbx_strand_id
1 'polypeptide(L)'
;MSIVGIGAKLFSKNTWPTKFKRIATSILPVDKGRKGACKRCGACCKLPNPCPFLRIDKNGQCTCKIYWFRPPSCRKYPRTKSELLTPETCGYSFDRTKH
;
A
#
# COMPACT_ATOMS: atom_id res chain seq x y z
N MET A 1 24.66 -27.19 -6.20
CA MET A 1 24.73 -25.72 -6.03
C MET A 1 23.39 -25.15 -6.44
N SER A 2 22.53 -24.82 -5.47
CA SER A 2 21.13 -24.45 -5.67
C SER A 2 20.99 -22.93 -5.72
N ILE A 3 20.59 -22.35 -6.86
CA ILE A 3 20.38 -20.90 -6.99
C ILE A 3 19.20 -20.54 -7.93
N VAL A 4 18.00 -21.09 -7.72
CA VAL A 4 16.79 -20.49 -8.33
C VAL A 4 15.61 -20.70 -7.38
N GLY A 5 15.31 -19.72 -6.53
CA GLY A 5 14.25 -19.92 -5.53
C GLY A 5 13.77 -18.69 -4.77
N ILE A 6 13.92 -17.45 -5.24
CA ILE A 6 13.35 -16.27 -4.56
C ILE A 6 12.96 -15.18 -5.57
N GLY A 7 11.82 -15.33 -6.26
CA GLY A 7 11.35 -14.28 -7.19
C GLY A 7 9.84 -14.19 -7.42
N ALA A 8 9.07 -15.23 -7.10
CA ALA A 8 7.69 -15.36 -7.62
C ALA A 8 6.55 -15.03 -6.62
N LYS A 9 6.81 -14.43 -5.44
CA LYS A 9 5.76 -14.26 -4.40
C LYS A 9 5.12 -12.87 -4.30
N LEU A 10 5.34 -11.99 -5.28
CA LEU A 10 4.76 -10.64 -5.33
C LEU A 10 3.68 -10.43 -6.42
N PHE A 11 3.50 -11.38 -7.36
CA PHE A 11 2.81 -11.09 -8.63
C PHE A 11 1.28 -11.25 -8.67
N SER A 12 0.62 -11.79 -7.63
CA SER A 12 -0.82 -12.17 -7.71
C SER A 12 -1.74 -11.53 -6.64
N LYS A 13 -1.48 -10.27 -6.25
CA LYS A 13 -2.36 -9.57 -5.29
C LYS A 13 -2.77 -8.14 -5.70
N ASN A 14 -2.25 -7.63 -6.81
CA ASN A 14 -2.59 -6.30 -7.32
C ASN A 14 -3.76 -6.34 -8.33
N THR A 15 -4.91 -6.84 -7.91
CA THR A 15 -6.09 -7.01 -8.78
C THR A 15 -7.21 -6.04 -8.39
N TRP A 16 -8.18 -5.84 -9.28
CA TRP A 16 -9.37 -5.04 -8.98
C TRP A 16 -10.12 -5.51 -7.71
N PRO A 17 -10.32 -6.82 -7.47
CA PRO A 17 -10.90 -7.31 -6.23
C PRO A 17 -10.18 -6.86 -4.97
N THR A 18 -8.84 -6.78 -4.97
CA THR A 18 -8.11 -6.30 -3.79
C THR A 18 -8.26 -4.79 -3.58
N LYS A 19 -8.51 -4.01 -4.65
CA LYS A 19 -8.91 -2.61 -4.53
C LYS A 19 -10.29 -2.49 -3.87
N PHE A 20 -11.28 -3.24 -4.35
CA PHE A 20 -12.63 -3.24 -3.78
C PHE A 20 -12.62 -3.69 -2.33
N LYS A 21 -11.87 -4.75 -2.00
CA LYS A 21 -11.69 -5.21 -0.63
C LYS A 21 -11.15 -4.09 0.27
N ARG A 22 -10.10 -3.36 -0.17
CA ARG A 22 -9.53 -2.22 0.58
C ARG A 22 -10.48 -1.04 0.72
N ILE A 23 -11.43 -0.87 -0.20
CA ILE A 23 -12.48 0.15 -0.09
C ILE A 23 -13.50 -0.31 0.95
N ALA A 24 -14.00 -1.53 0.85
CA ALA A 24 -14.98 -2.10 1.77
C ALA A 24 -14.45 -2.19 3.21
N THR A 25 -13.20 -2.65 3.41
CA THR A 25 -12.58 -2.77 4.73
C THR A 25 -12.09 -1.43 5.29
N SER A 26 -12.20 -0.32 4.55
CA SER A 26 -11.74 0.99 5.01
C SER A 26 -12.57 1.58 6.17
N ILE A 27 -13.70 0.98 6.52
CA ILE A 27 -14.49 1.38 7.69
C ILE A 27 -13.93 0.72 8.96
N LEU A 28 -13.32 -0.46 8.84
CA LEU A 28 -12.77 -1.23 9.95
C LEU A 28 -11.54 -0.56 10.60
N PRO A 29 -11.22 -0.91 11.86
CA PRO A 29 -10.02 -0.43 12.52
C PRO A 29 -8.75 -0.97 11.85
N VAL A 30 -7.69 -0.17 11.97
CA VAL A 30 -6.35 -0.52 11.52
C VAL A 30 -5.71 -1.44 12.55
N ASP A 31 -4.94 -2.41 12.07
CA ASP A 31 -4.21 -3.35 12.92
C ASP A 31 -3.29 -2.62 13.90
N LYS A 32 -3.31 -3.05 15.16
CA LYS A 32 -2.52 -2.46 16.26
C LYS A 32 -1.01 -2.65 16.03
N GLY A 33 -0.61 -3.66 15.26
CA GLY A 33 0.77 -3.92 14.89
C GLY A 33 1.31 -3.01 13.78
N ARG A 34 0.48 -2.15 13.16
CA ARG A 34 0.92 -1.27 12.09
C ARG A 34 1.79 -0.13 12.60
N LYS A 35 2.97 0.02 12.03
CA LYS A 35 3.93 1.09 12.31
C LYS A 35 4.31 1.87 11.05
N GLY A 36 4.92 3.04 11.25
CA GLY A 36 5.43 3.89 10.19
C GLY A 36 4.40 4.87 9.63
N ALA A 37 4.74 5.49 8.50
CA ALA A 37 3.94 6.54 7.87
C ALA A 37 4.05 6.50 6.34
N CYS A 38 3.14 7.19 5.65
CA CYS A 38 3.24 7.37 4.21
C CYS A 38 4.48 8.22 3.86
N LYS A 39 5.54 7.58 3.35
CA LYS A 39 6.78 8.24 2.90
C LYS A 39 6.76 8.72 1.46
N ARG A 40 5.57 8.90 0.87
CA ARG A 40 5.40 9.40 -0.50
C ARG A 40 6.13 8.55 -1.57
N CYS A 41 6.18 7.22 -1.39
CA CYS A 41 6.80 6.32 -2.38
C CYS A 41 5.95 6.11 -3.65
N GLY A 42 4.67 6.50 -3.64
CA GLY A 42 3.76 6.38 -4.79
C GLY A 42 3.35 4.95 -5.18
N ALA A 43 3.96 3.92 -4.60
CA ALA A 43 3.73 2.52 -4.97
C ALA A 43 2.26 2.11 -4.81
N CYS A 44 1.65 2.36 -3.64
CA CYS A 44 0.23 2.05 -3.40
C CYS A 44 -0.75 2.91 -4.22
N CYS A 45 -0.35 4.11 -4.63
CA CYS A 45 -1.16 5.00 -5.49
C CYS A 45 -1.22 4.52 -6.94
N LYS A 46 -0.34 3.61 -7.35
CA LYS A 46 -0.31 3.02 -8.70
C LYS A 46 -1.13 1.72 -8.78
N LEU A 47 -1.73 1.26 -7.67
CA LEU A 47 -2.38 -0.04 -7.56
C LEU A 47 -3.91 0.04 -7.62
N PRO A 48 -4.58 -0.82 -8.42
CA PRO A 48 -4.05 -1.60 -9.53
C PRO A 48 -3.77 -0.75 -10.77
N ASN A 49 -4.40 0.42 -10.85
CA ASN A 49 -4.21 1.40 -11.91
C ASN A 49 -3.70 2.70 -11.27
N PRO A 50 -2.94 3.53 -12.01
CA PRO A 50 -2.50 4.85 -11.56
C PRO A 50 -3.66 5.70 -11.04
N CYS A 51 -3.54 6.18 -9.80
CA CYS A 51 -4.49 7.12 -9.23
C CYS A 51 -4.46 8.45 -10.00
N PRO A 52 -5.60 8.99 -10.44
CA PRO A 52 -5.65 10.24 -11.21
C PRO A 52 -5.16 11.48 -10.41
N PHE A 53 -5.15 11.37 -9.07
CA PHE A 53 -4.69 12.42 -8.17
C PHE A 53 -3.21 12.32 -7.80
N LEU A 54 -2.50 11.29 -8.27
CA LEU A 54 -1.05 11.17 -8.10
C LEU A 54 -0.35 12.22 -8.97
N ARG A 55 0.63 12.91 -8.40
CA ARG A 55 1.55 13.81 -9.10
C ARG A 55 2.97 13.37 -8.81
N ILE A 56 3.84 13.56 -9.79
CA ILE A 56 5.25 13.24 -9.70
C ILE A 56 6.00 14.51 -10.09
N ASP A 57 6.80 15.03 -9.17
CA ASP A 57 7.61 16.21 -9.40
C ASP A 57 8.84 15.87 -10.27
N LYS A 58 9.55 16.89 -10.77
CA LYS A 58 10.76 16.71 -11.61
C LYS A 58 11.85 15.87 -10.94
N ASN A 59 11.89 15.89 -9.60
CA ASN A 59 12.83 15.10 -8.79
C ASN A 59 12.32 13.66 -8.51
N GLY A 60 11.23 13.23 -9.14
CA GLY A 60 10.64 11.91 -8.93
C GLY A 60 9.82 11.75 -7.64
N GLN A 61 9.66 12.81 -6.85
CA GLN A 61 8.89 12.76 -5.61
C GLN A 61 7.39 12.68 -5.90
N CYS A 62 6.68 11.77 -5.22
CA CYS A 62 5.25 11.60 -5.41
C CYS A 62 4.44 12.47 -4.44
N THR A 63 3.45 13.20 -4.96
CA THR A 63 2.53 14.01 -4.16
C THR A 63 1.07 13.66 -4.49
N CYS A 64 0.16 13.86 -3.54
CA CYS A 64 -1.27 13.60 -3.74
C CYS A 64 -2.01 14.94 -3.84
N LYS A 65 -2.65 15.20 -4.98
CA LYS A 65 -3.38 16.45 -5.23
C LYS A 65 -4.51 16.70 -4.22
N ILE A 66 -5.11 15.61 -3.70
CA ILE A 66 -6.22 15.65 -2.73
C ILE A 66 -5.80 15.13 -1.35
N TYR A 67 -4.57 15.42 -0.90
CA TYR A 67 -4.02 14.84 0.33
C TYR A 67 -4.93 15.00 1.56
N TRP A 68 -5.57 16.18 1.69
CA TRP A 68 -6.50 16.50 2.77
C TRP A 68 -7.84 15.75 2.64
N PHE A 69 -8.31 15.51 1.42
CA PHE A 69 -9.56 14.81 1.12
C PHE A 69 -9.35 13.33 0.76
N ARG A 70 -8.27 12.72 1.26
CA ARG A 70 -7.97 11.32 0.94
C ARG A 70 -9.13 10.41 1.35
N PRO A 71 -9.62 9.55 0.45
CA PRO A 71 -10.67 8.60 0.80
C PRO A 71 -10.18 7.67 1.93
N PRO A 72 -11.08 7.15 2.78
CA PRO A 72 -10.72 6.30 3.92
C PRO A 72 -9.79 5.14 3.53
N SER A 73 -10.00 4.54 2.35
CA SER A 73 -9.13 3.49 1.82
C SER A 73 -7.67 3.93 1.71
N CYS A 74 -7.39 5.13 1.18
CA CYS A 74 -6.03 5.66 1.09
C CYS A 74 -5.46 6.12 2.44
N ARG A 75 -6.31 6.59 3.37
CA ARG A 75 -5.86 7.04 4.70
C ARG A 75 -5.46 5.86 5.60
N LYS A 76 -6.23 4.78 5.55
CA LYS A 76 -6.02 3.58 6.40
C LYS A 76 -5.11 2.54 5.76
N TYR A 77 -4.78 2.66 4.47
CA TYR A 77 -3.89 1.72 3.81
C TYR A 77 -2.45 1.77 4.36
N PRO A 78 -1.79 0.61 4.55
CA PRO A 78 -2.37 -0.74 4.63
C PRO A 78 -3.07 -0.94 5.98
N ARG A 79 -4.28 -1.52 6.01
CA ARG A 79 -4.99 -1.74 7.28
C ARG A 79 -4.40 -2.91 8.06
N THR A 80 -4.03 -3.98 7.36
CA THR A 80 -3.39 -5.21 7.90
C THR A 80 -2.18 -5.59 7.07
N LYS A 81 -1.33 -6.47 7.61
CA LYS A 81 -0.15 -7.00 6.90
C LYS A 81 -0.50 -7.65 5.56
N SER A 82 -1.66 -8.31 5.46
CA SER A 82 -2.15 -8.94 4.23
C SER A 82 -2.53 -7.94 3.14
N GLU A 83 -2.88 -6.70 3.50
CA GLU A 83 -3.19 -5.62 2.55
C GLU A 83 -1.92 -4.88 2.07
N LEU A 84 -0.77 -5.06 2.74
CA LEU A 84 0.51 -4.47 2.30
C LEU A 84 1.04 -5.21 1.06
N LEU A 85 0.78 -4.64 -0.12
CA LEU A 85 1.12 -5.22 -1.42
C LEU A 85 2.52 -4.79 -1.90
N THR A 86 3.07 -3.72 -1.31
CA THR A 86 4.34 -3.11 -1.72
C THR A 86 5.31 -3.01 -0.54
N PRO A 87 5.61 -4.12 0.16
CA PRO A 87 6.42 -4.09 1.39
C PRO A 87 7.83 -3.51 1.17
N GLU A 88 8.42 -3.73 0.00
CA GLU A 88 9.78 -3.28 -0.33
C GLU A 88 9.91 -1.74 -0.40
N THR A 89 8.82 -1.04 -0.73
CA THR A 89 8.85 0.41 -0.98
C THR A 89 7.93 1.20 -0.07
N CYS A 90 6.96 0.58 0.60
CA CYS A 90 6.05 1.27 1.50
C CYS A 90 6.77 1.75 2.76
N GLY A 91 6.32 2.85 3.35
CA GLY A 91 6.82 3.33 4.64
C GLY A 91 6.11 2.70 5.85
N TYR A 92 5.12 1.83 5.60
CA TYR A 92 4.40 1.10 6.64
C TYR A 92 4.95 -0.31 6.80
N SER A 93 5.00 -0.78 8.05
CA SER A 93 5.40 -2.13 8.41
C SER A 93 4.48 -2.68 9.50
N PHE A 94 4.59 -3.98 9.79
CA PHE A 94 3.79 -4.66 10.81
C PHE A 94 4.69 -5.52 11.71
N ASP A 95 4.53 -5.39 13.02
CA ASP A 95 5.18 -6.27 14.00
C ASP A 95 4.61 -7.69 13.89
N ARG A 96 5.45 -8.71 14.12
CA ARG A 96 5.04 -10.13 14.05
C ARG A 96 4.36 -10.63 15.33
N THR A 97 4.32 -9.84 16.41
CA THR A 97 4.02 -10.31 17.77
C THR A 97 2.61 -10.00 18.26
N LYS A 98 1.79 -9.26 17.50
CA LYS A 98 0.42 -8.93 17.88
C LYS A 98 -0.49 -9.21 16.67
N HIS A 99 -1.35 -10.23 16.80
CA HIS A 99 -2.29 -10.66 15.76
C HIS A 99 -3.72 -10.65 16.31
#